data_AF-A0A8T4VVP6-F1
#
_entry.id   AF-A0A8T4VVP6-F1
#
_cell.length_a   1.000
_cell.length_b   1.000
_cell.length_c   1.000
_cell.angle_alpha   90.00
_cell.angle_beta   90.00
_cell.angle_gamma   90.00
#
_symmetry.space_group_name_H-M   'P 1'
#
loop_
_entity.id
_entity.type
_entity.pdbx_description
1 polymer ?
#
loop_
_entity_poly.entity_id
_entity_poly.type
_entity_poly.pdbx_seq_one_letter_code
_entity_poly.pdbx_strand_id
1 'polypeptide(L)'
;MESLLFQVFIPFILSALVVVLVTVIAEKFGTKVGGIFGTLPSTLVIALIFIAVNEGPRFASDAAAVVPAELGINVVFLLVFALLV
;
A
#
# COMPACT_ATOMS: atom_id res chain seq x y z
N MET A 1 3.47 -8.45 -21.42
CA MET A 1 2.85 -7.10 -21.36
C MET A 1 3.94 -6.12 -20.95
N GLU A 2 4.76 -5.68 -21.90
CA GLU A 2 6.02 -4.94 -21.67
C GLU A 2 5.83 -3.41 -21.69
N SER A 3 4.58 -2.94 -21.69
CA SER A 3 4.30 -1.51 -21.79
C SER A 3 4.47 -0.84 -20.44
N LEU A 4 5.29 0.21 -20.39
CA LEU A 4 5.51 1.07 -19.21
C LEU A 4 4.19 1.65 -18.67
N LEU A 5 3.23 1.90 -19.57
CA LEU A 5 1.86 2.28 -19.24
C LEU A 5 1.19 1.26 -18.32
N PHE A 6 1.31 -0.03 -18.65
CA PHE A 6 0.70 -1.11 -17.89
C PHE A 6 1.43 -1.39 -16.57
N GLN A 7 2.76 -1.42 -16.59
CA GLN A 7 3.56 -1.83 -15.43
C GLN A 7 3.70 -0.72 -14.38
N VAL A 8 3.62 0.56 -14.77
CA VAL A 8 3.90 1.69 -13.86
C VAL A 8 2.67 2.57 -13.69
N PHE A 9 2.12 3.10 -14.78
CA PHE A 9 1.09 4.15 -14.67
C PHE A 9 -0.24 3.62 -14.13
N ILE A 10 -0.67 2.43 -14.56
CA ILE A 10 -1.92 1.84 -14.03
C ILE A 10 -1.83 1.55 -12.53
N PRO A 11 -0.86 0.78 -12.00
CA PRO A 11 -0.78 0.51 -10.57
C PRO A 11 -0.57 1.79 -9.74
N PHE A 12 0.17 2.77 -10.29
CA PHE A 12 0.33 4.08 -9.66
C PHE A 12 -1.02 4.81 -9.50
N ILE A 13 -1.79 4.96 -10.60
CA ILE A 13 -3.08 5.65 -10.56
C ILE A 13 -4.05 4.92 -9.64
N LEU A 14 -4.13 3.60 -9.72
CA LEU A 14 -5.01 2.81 -8.85
C LEU A 14 -4.66 2.97 -7.38
N SER A 15 -3.37 2.93 -7.04
CA SER A 15 -2.91 3.13 -5.66
C SER A 15 -3.21 4.55 -5.17
N ALA A 16 -2.98 5.56 -6.01
CA ALA A 16 -3.29 6.95 -5.69
C ALA A 16 -4.80 7.16 -5.44
N LEU A 17 -5.66 6.57 -6.27
CA LEU A 17 -7.11 6.63 -6.10
C LEU A 17 -7.55 6.01 -4.78
N VAL A 18 -6.97 4.88 -4.38
CA VAL A 18 -7.24 4.25 -3.08
C VAL A 18 -6.88 5.20 -1.94
N VAL A 19 -5.69 5.81 -1.96
CA VAL A 19 -5.26 6.75 -0.92
C VAL A 19 -6.20 7.96 -0.85
N VAL A 20 -6.56 8.55 -2.01
CA VAL A 20 -7.51 9.68 -2.06
C VAL A 20 -8.87 9.29 -1.47
N LEU A 21 -9.39 8.11 -1.82
CA LEU A 21 -10.68 7.64 -1.30
C LEU A 21 -10.65 7.44 0.21
N VAL A 22 -9.60 6.82 0.75
CA VAL A 22 -9.42 6.63 2.19
C VAL A 22 -9.40 7.98 2.91
N THR A 23 -8.66 8.97 2.38
CA THR A 23 -8.59 10.31 2.96
C THR A 23 -9.94 11.00 2.96
N VAL A 24 -10.67 10.97 1.82
CA VAL A 24 -12.01 11.55 1.73
C VAL A 24 -12.98 10.86 2.69
N ILE A 25 -12.87 9.54 2.87
CA ILE A 25 -13.69 8.79 3.84
C ILE A 25 -13.36 9.25 5.26
N ALA A 26 -12.07 9.41 5.60
CA ALA A 26 -11.65 9.87 6.91
C ALA A 26 -12.17 11.28 7.24
N GLU A 27 -12.13 12.19 6.25
CA GLU A 27 -12.64 13.55 6.39
C GLU A 27 -14.17 13.61 6.55
N LYS A 28 -14.91 12.81 5.78
CA LYS A 28 -16.38 12.86 5.76
C LYS A 28 -17.06 12.04 6.85
N PHE A 29 -16.48 10.90 7.22
CA PHE A 29 -17.09 9.94 8.15
C PHE A 29 -16.35 9.88 9.50
N GLY A 30 -15.35 10.74 9.68
CA GLY A 30 -14.57 10.87 10.90
C GLY A 30 -13.43 9.86 11.01
N THR A 31 -12.54 10.14 11.96
CA THR A 31 -11.27 9.43 12.15
C THR A 31 -11.42 7.94 12.46
N LYS A 32 -12.52 7.52 13.11
CA LYS A 32 -12.77 6.10 13.41
C LYS A 32 -12.99 5.28 12.15
N VAL A 33 -13.84 5.76 11.23
CA VAL A 33 -14.10 5.10 9.96
C VAL A 33 -12.88 5.22 9.04
N GLY A 34 -12.27 6.41 8.98
CA GLY A 34 -11.02 6.64 8.26
C GLY A 34 -9.89 5.69 8.69
N GLY A 35 -9.75 5.43 9.99
CA GLY A 35 -8.75 4.50 10.51
C GLY A 35 -8.97 3.06 10.06
N ILE A 36 -10.23 2.59 9.98
CA ILE A 36 -10.54 1.25 9.48
C ILE A 36 -10.10 1.13 8.02
N PHE A 37 -10.50 2.07 7.16
CA PHE A 37 -10.16 2.00 5.73
C PHE A 37 -8.67 2.28 5.46
N GLY A 38 -8.04 3.13 6.26
CA GLY A 38 -6.62 3.46 6.12
C GLY A 38 -5.65 2.41 6.63
N THR A 39 -6.11 1.50 7.48
CA THR A 39 -5.28 0.37 7.96
C THR A 39 -5.38 -0.86 7.06
N LEU A 40 -6.31 -0.87 6.08
CA LEU A 40 -6.36 -1.94 5.08
C LEU A 40 -5.12 -1.89 4.18
N PRO A 41 -4.51 -3.03 3.85
CA PRO A 41 -3.35 -3.11 2.96
C PRO A 41 -3.75 -2.93 1.48
N SER A 42 -4.61 -1.96 1.19
CA SER A 42 -5.29 -1.81 -0.11
C SER A 42 -4.31 -1.49 -1.26
N THR A 43 -3.29 -0.65 -1.01
CA THR A 43 -2.24 -0.34 -2.00
C THR A 43 -1.29 -1.52 -2.20
N LEU A 44 -1.02 -2.28 -1.14
CA LEU A 44 -0.20 -3.49 -1.21
C LEU A 44 -0.88 -4.58 -2.05
N VAL A 45 -2.21 -4.73 -1.92
CA VAL A 45 -2.97 -5.68 -2.77
C VAL A 45 -2.80 -5.34 -4.25
N ILE A 46 -2.87 -4.05 -4.62
CA ILE A 46 -2.64 -3.61 -6.00
C ILE A 46 -1.21 -3.96 -6.43
N ALA A 47 -0.21 -3.67 -5.60
CA ALA A 47 1.19 -4.01 -5.89
C ALA A 47 1.37 -5.51 -6.14
N LEU A 48 0.84 -6.37 -5.25
CA LEU A 48 0.94 -7.83 -5.38
C LEU A 48 0.22 -8.37 -6.62
N ILE A 49 -0.92 -7.79 -7.01
CA ILE A 49 -1.61 -8.15 -8.26
C ILE A 49 -0.71 -7.84 -9.47
N PHE A 50 -0.12 -6.65 -9.54
CA PHE A 50 0.74 -6.28 -10.67
C PHE A 50 2.06 -7.06 -10.68
N ILE A 51 2.61 -7.38 -9.52
CA ILE A 51 3.74 -8.32 -9.40
C ILE A 51 3.34 -9.70 -9.93
N ALA A 52 2.17 -10.22 -9.57
CA ALA A 52 1.70 -11.52 -10.05
C ALA A 52 1.45 -11.53 -11.57
N VAL A 53 0.98 -10.41 -12.13
CA VAL A 53 0.79 -10.27 -13.58
C VAL A 53 2.12 -10.21 -14.33
N ASN A 54 3.15 -9.59 -13.76
CA ASN A 54 4.45 -9.43 -14.41
C ASN A 54 5.36 -10.66 -14.24
N GLU A 55 5.46 -11.19 -13.02
CA GLU A 55 6.45 -12.21 -12.63
C GLU A 55 5.81 -13.56 -12.24
N GLY A 56 4.48 -13.62 -12.23
CA GLY A 56 3.70 -14.81 -11.90
C GLY A 56 3.29 -14.92 -10.42
N PRO A 57 2.27 -15.73 -10.10
CA PRO A 57 1.70 -15.82 -8.74
C PRO A 57 2.68 -16.31 -7.68
N ARG A 58 3.63 -17.18 -8.06
CA ARG A 58 4.64 -17.70 -7.11
C ARG A 58 5.56 -16.58 -6.64
N PHE A 59 6.07 -15.77 -7.56
CA PHE A 59 6.92 -14.64 -7.23
C PHE A 59 6.18 -13.61 -6.38
N ALA A 60 4.91 -13.33 -6.68
CA ALA A 60 4.08 -12.45 -5.84
C ALA A 60 3.88 -12.99 -4.41
N SER A 61 3.66 -14.30 -4.27
CA SER A 61 3.57 -14.95 -2.96
C SER A 61 4.87 -14.83 -2.16
N ASP A 62 6.01 -15.02 -2.81
CA ASP A 62 7.32 -14.89 -2.17
C ASP A 62 7.61 -13.42 -1.79
N ALA A 63 7.23 -12.46 -2.65
CA ALA A 63 7.34 -11.04 -2.36
C ALA A 63 6.47 -10.61 -1.16
N ALA A 64 5.29 -11.21 -0.99
CA ALA A 64 4.41 -10.94 0.14
C ALA A 64 5.06 -11.28 1.50
N ALA A 65 6.06 -12.18 1.54
CA ALA A 65 6.80 -12.49 2.76
C ALA A 65 7.67 -11.32 3.27
N VAL A 66 7.95 -10.32 2.42
CA VAL A 66 8.71 -9.11 2.79
C VAL A 66 7.83 -8.08 3.51
N VAL A 67 6.50 -8.17 3.37
CA VAL A 67 5.53 -7.20 3.92
C VAL A 67 5.66 -6.98 5.43
N PRO A 68 5.84 -8.01 6.28
CA PRO A 68 6.05 -7.78 7.71
C PRO A 68 7.33 -6.98 8.00
N ALA A 69 8.39 -7.17 7.21
CA ALA A 69 9.62 -6.40 7.34
C ALA A 69 9.42 -4.94 6.90
N GLU A 70 8.64 -4.70 5.84
CA GLU A 70 8.19 -3.36 5.44
C GLU A 70 7.41 -2.69 6.57
N LEU A 71 6.45 -3.38 7.20
CA LEU A 71 5.73 -2.82 8.35
C LEU A 71 6.68 -2.53 9.51
N GLY A 72 7.70 -3.36 9.72
CA GLY A 72 8.76 -3.15 10.70
C GLY A 72 9.53 -1.84 10.53
N ILE A 73 9.69 -1.31 9.30
CA ILE A 73 10.38 -0.03 9.09
C ILE A 73 9.63 1.14 9.74
N ASN A 74 8.31 1.05 9.84
CA ASN A 74 7.50 2.07 10.50
C ASN A 74 7.83 2.17 11.99
N VAL A 75 8.32 1.10 12.63
CA VAL A 75 8.80 1.14 14.02
C VAL A 75 10.00 2.07 14.16
N VAL A 76 10.89 2.10 13.16
CA VAL A 76 12.04 3.03 13.15
C VAL A 76 11.55 4.47 13.07
N PHE A 77 10.58 4.75 12.20
CA PHE A 77 9.95 6.08 12.14
C PHE A 77 9.33 6.48 13.48
N LEU A 78 8.52 5.59 14.08
CA LEU A 78 7.88 5.84 15.37
C LEU A 78 8.89 6.06 16.50
N LEU A 79 9.98 5.30 16.51
CA LEU A 79 11.06 5.45 17.49
C LEU A 79 11.73 6.83 17.37
N VAL A 80 12.10 7.22 16.15
CA VAL A 80 12.71 8.55 15.90
C VAL A 80 11.76 9.66 16.30
N PHE A 81 10.48 9.56 15.93
CA PHE A 81 9.47 10.53 16.31
C PHE A 81 9.32 10.64 17.84
N ALA A 82 9.25 9.51 18.55
CA ALA A 82 9.12 9.48 20.00
C ALA A 82 10.35 10.02 20.76
N LEU A 83 11.54 10.02 20.15
CA LEU A 83 12.75 10.59 20.75
C LEU A 83 12.89 12.10 20.52
N LEU A 84 12.19 12.64 19.51
CA LEU A 84 12.26 14.05 19.12
C LEU A 84 11.10 14.89 19.68
N VAL A 85 10.05 14.27 20.21
CA VAL A 85 8.89 14.89 20.86
C VAL A 85 9.00 14.72 22.37
#